data_AF-A0AAN8MFJ7-F1
#
_entry.id   AF-A0AAN8MFJ7-F1
#
_cell.length_a   1.000
_cell.length_b   1.000
_cell.length_c   1.000
_cell.angle_alpha   90.00
_cell.angle_beta   90.00
_cell.angle_gamma   90.00
#
_symmetry.space_group_name_H-M   'P 1'
#
loop_
_entity.id
_entity.type
_entity.pdbx_description
1 polymer ?
#
loop_
_entity_poly.entity_id
_entity_poly.type
_entity_poly.pdbx_seq_one_letter_code
_entity_poly.pdbx_strand_id
1 'polypeptide(L)'
;MAGLTEEVASKSQQTAAAVVDALVGHEAPAPEASAQIRSHFEKYASSTSPEGVKLMSQVDFIEAITPPPDSVAAAYHKIPREQYGILFLVADRSQKGQITVQDYAFFENLLSKPDAEYEIAFRLFDRGGTGVVNFNDFIQLYKENKSADALPFDWSSSWASLYLGGQKTRRELTYAQFSQMLRGVQGERVRQAFLHFDKKSTGYITPAEFEEIIVKTQKHKLSDHLLENLHTLCNVGLSSKISYAHVRAFQNLMREIDLVEVIVRKAISKSKDGNITRADFINEAAQTSRWGTFTPMEADVLFHFASLDNQTGRLSIQDFAKVVDPSWKPSERLSSDKTAAVISSGPKPLQAILKSAYNFGLGAIAGAFGATMVYPIDLVKTRMQNQRVTVVGERLYLNSIDCAKKVIKNEGFTGLYRGLGPQLVGVAPEKAIKLTVNDIIRNYAKGTGPDGKGISVPWELIAGGTAGGCQVIFTK
;
A
#
# COMPACT_ATOMS: atom_id res chain seq x y z
N MET A 1 -6.33 41.97 39.61
CA MET A 1 -6.42 41.38 38.26
C MET A 1 -5.38 41.92 37.27
N ALA A 2 -4.88 43.15 37.40
CA ALA A 2 -3.87 43.72 36.50
C ALA A 2 -2.46 43.05 36.57
N GLY A 3 -2.03 42.61 37.76
CA GLY A 3 -0.71 41.96 37.92
C GLY A 3 -0.61 40.56 37.30
N LEU A 4 -1.71 39.79 37.26
CA LEU A 4 -1.74 38.46 36.64
C LEU A 4 -1.67 38.54 35.11
N THR A 5 -2.22 39.60 34.51
CA THR A 5 -2.15 39.80 33.05
C THR A 5 -0.75 40.22 32.59
N GLU A 6 -0.04 41.03 33.37
CA GLU A 6 1.35 41.40 33.06
C GLU A 6 2.31 40.22 33.24
N GLU A 7 2.13 39.41 34.29
CA GLU A 7 2.98 38.25 34.55
C GLU A 7 2.80 37.13 33.50
N VAL A 8 1.57 36.94 33.01
CA VAL A 8 1.28 35.99 31.91
C VAL A 8 1.83 36.52 30.58
N ALA A 9 1.74 37.82 30.32
CA ALA A 9 2.32 38.44 29.13
C ALA A 9 3.86 38.36 29.13
N SER A 10 4.50 38.60 30.28
CA SER A 10 5.95 38.49 30.46
C SER A 10 6.44 37.05 30.29
N LYS A 11 5.74 36.07 30.89
CA LYS A 11 6.06 34.64 30.71
C LYS A 11 5.87 34.19 29.27
N SER A 12 4.83 34.66 28.59
CA SER A 12 4.59 34.37 27.16
C SER A 12 5.68 34.96 26.26
N GLN A 13 6.16 36.18 26.55
CA GLN A 13 7.27 36.80 25.83
C GLN A 13 8.60 36.08 26.09
N GLN A 14 8.86 35.64 27.32
CA GLN A 14 10.05 34.85 27.65
C GLN A 14 10.02 33.47 26.97
N THR A 15 8.88 32.79 26.90
CA THR A 15 8.76 31.53 26.15
C THR A 15 8.92 31.73 24.66
N ALA A 16 8.38 32.82 24.10
CA ALA A 16 8.57 33.15 22.68
C ALA A 16 10.04 33.45 22.38
N ALA A 17 10.73 34.18 23.26
CA ALA A 17 12.15 34.47 23.14
C ALA A 17 13.01 33.20 23.27
N ALA A 18 12.71 32.30 24.21
CA ALA A 18 13.42 31.03 24.36
C ALA A 18 13.19 30.07 23.18
N VAL A 19 12.00 30.08 22.59
CA VAL A 19 11.69 29.35 21.36
C VAL A 19 12.42 29.95 20.17
N VAL A 20 12.49 31.29 20.07
CA VAL A 20 13.32 31.98 19.08
C VAL A 20 14.80 31.61 19.27
N ASP A 21 15.33 31.60 20.49
CA ASP A 21 16.72 31.26 20.78
C ASP A 21 17.05 29.79 20.41
N ALA A 22 16.14 28.87 20.72
CA ALA A 22 16.24 27.45 20.36
C ALA A 22 16.08 27.18 18.85
N LEU A 23 15.35 28.01 18.11
CA LEU A 23 15.06 27.84 16.69
C LEU A 23 16.04 28.59 15.77
N VAL A 24 16.33 29.85 16.10
CA VAL A 24 17.26 30.72 15.37
C VAL A 24 18.70 30.27 15.57
N GLY A 25 19.02 29.69 16.73
CA GLY A 25 20.34 29.14 16.99
C GLY A 25 21.44 30.16 16.75
N HIS A 26 21.32 31.37 17.28
CA HIS A 26 22.53 32.14 17.51
C HIS A 26 23.19 31.60 18.78
N GLU A 27 24.39 31.03 18.61
CA GLU A 27 25.34 30.69 19.67
C GLU A 27 25.01 29.54 20.64
N ALA A 28 24.09 28.63 20.32
CA ALA A 28 24.14 27.31 20.96
C ALA A 28 25.39 26.57 20.44
N PRO A 29 26.31 26.07 21.30
CA PRO A 29 27.46 25.31 20.84
C PRO A 29 26.95 24.16 19.99
N ALA A 30 27.41 24.09 18.74
CA ALA A 30 27.05 23.02 17.84
C ALA A 30 27.25 21.69 18.59
N PRO A 31 26.22 20.83 18.68
CA PRO A 31 26.35 19.57 19.40
C PRO A 31 27.55 18.82 18.83
N GLU A 32 28.43 18.32 19.71
CA GLU A 32 29.58 17.56 19.26
C GLU A 32 29.09 16.41 18.36
N ALA A 33 29.53 16.42 17.10
CA ALA A 33 29.14 15.41 16.14
C ALA A 33 29.55 14.03 16.69
N SER A 34 28.57 13.16 16.89
CA SER A 34 28.84 11.78 17.33
C SER A 34 29.79 11.10 16.35
N ALA A 35 30.57 10.13 16.82
CA ALA A 35 31.53 9.41 15.97
C ALA A 35 30.84 8.78 14.73
N GLN A 36 29.57 8.36 14.88
CA GLN A 36 28.76 7.82 13.78
C GLN A 36 28.41 8.90 12.74
N ILE A 37 27.93 10.07 13.17
CA ILE A 37 27.59 11.19 12.28
C ILE A 37 28.84 11.65 11.52
N ARG A 38 29.98 11.76 12.22
CA ARG A 38 31.25 12.15 11.61
C ARG A 38 31.72 11.12 10.57
N SER A 39 31.67 9.83 10.91
CA SER A 39 32.01 8.76 9.96
C SER A 39 31.11 8.75 8.73
N HIS A 40 29.80 9.00 8.91
CA HIS A 40 28.86 9.13 7.81
C HIS A 40 29.19 10.33 6.92
N PHE A 41 29.40 11.50 7.53
CA PHE A 41 29.79 12.71 6.79
C PHE A 41 31.07 12.50 5.98
N GLU A 42 32.12 11.94 6.58
CA GLU A 42 33.42 11.74 5.94
C GLU A 42 33.39 10.77 4.76
N LYS A 43 32.41 9.86 4.73
CA LYS A 43 32.19 8.91 3.64
C LYS A 43 31.70 9.59 2.36
N TYR A 44 30.90 10.65 2.49
CA TYR A 44 30.27 11.34 1.36
C TYR A 44 30.91 12.70 1.04
N ALA A 45 31.57 13.35 2.01
CA ALA A 45 32.23 14.63 1.78
C ALA A 45 33.42 14.50 0.82
N SER A 46 33.27 15.08 -0.38
CA SER A 46 34.28 15.05 -1.46
C SER A 46 35.11 16.34 -1.57
N SER A 47 34.56 17.47 -1.10
CA SER A 47 35.17 18.80 -1.15
C SER A 47 36.11 19.04 0.04
N THR A 48 37.15 19.85 -0.14
CA THR A 48 38.07 20.26 0.94
C THR A 48 38.28 21.77 0.91
N SER A 49 38.11 22.41 2.08
CA SER A 49 38.40 23.82 2.33
C SER A 49 39.89 24.13 2.10
N PRO A 50 40.28 25.39 1.78
CA PRO A 50 41.69 25.82 1.78
C PRO A 50 42.45 25.50 3.08
N GLU A 51 41.73 25.34 4.19
CA GLU A 51 42.27 25.00 5.52
C GLU A 51 42.38 23.47 5.76
N GLY A 52 42.09 22.64 4.77
CA GLY A 52 42.17 21.16 4.86
C GLY A 52 40.95 20.49 5.51
N VAL A 53 39.89 21.25 5.82
CA VAL A 53 38.64 20.72 6.40
C VAL A 53 37.76 20.13 5.29
N LYS A 54 37.29 18.89 5.46
CA LYS A 54 36.32 18.27 4.54
C LYS A 54 34.98 19.01 4.58
N LEU A 55 34.43 19.25 3.40
CA LEU A 55 33.15 19.91 3.18
C LEU A 55 32.28 19.05 2.27
N MET A 56 30.97 19.17 2.45
CA MET A 56 29.98 18.44 1.67
C MET A 56 29.27 19.40 0.71
N SER A 57 29.30 19.11 -0.58
CA SER A 57 28.55 19.87 -1.59
C SER A 57 27.07 19.46 -1.61
N GLN A 58 26.23 20.19 -2.35
CA GLN A 58 24.82 19.83 -2.49
C GLN A 58 24.61 18.44 -3.10
N VAL A 59 25.46 18.03 -4.04
CA VAL A 59 25.39 16.71 -4.68
C VAL A 59 25.75 15.61 -3.68
N ASP A 60 26.86 15.80 -2.95
CA ASP A 60 27.31 14.86 -1.91
C ASP A 60 26.24 14.70 -0.81
N PHE A 61 25.62 15.82 -0.41
CA PHE A 61 24.56 15.81 0.60
C PHE A 61 23.34 15.03 0.12
N ILE A 62 22.87 15.27 -1.11
CA ILE A 62 21.75 14.50 -1.68
C ILE A 62 22.08 13.01 -1.70
N GLU A 63 23.30 12.63 -2.06
CA GLU A 63 23.72 11.22 -2.03
C GLU A 63 23.76 10.63 -0.63
N ALA A 64 24.16 11.41 0.38
CA ALA A 64 24.19 10.97 1.77
C ALA A 64 22.78 10.72 2.34
N ILE A 65 21.80 11.56 2.00
CA ILE A 65 20.45 11.50 2.59
C ILE A 65 19.44 10.68 1.76
N THR A 66 19.74 10.41 0.49
CA THR A 66 18.83 9.63 -0.37
C THR A 66 18.79 8.19 0.15
N PRO A 67 17.60 7.62 0.45
CA PRO A 67 17.51 6.25 0.90
C PRO A 67 18.11 5.27 -0.11
N PRO A 68 18.83 4.22 0.34
CA PRO A 68 19.34 3.18 -0.55
C PRO A 68 18.18 2.50 -1.29
N PRO A 69 18.35 2.11 -2.58
CA PRO A 69 17.27 1.57 -3.42
C PRO A 69 16.57 0.34 -2.81
N ASP A 70 17.25 -0.42 -1.96
CA ASP A 70 16.72 -1.63 -1.31
C ASP A 70 15.99 -1.33 0.03
N SER A 71 15.94 -0.08 0.48
CA SER A 71 15.31 0.31 1.74
C SER A 71 13.79 0.49 1.60
N VAL A 72 13.06 0.31 2.70
CA VAL A 72 11.61 0.60 2.76
C VAL A 72 11.32 2.05 2.40
N ALA A 73 12.21 2.97 2.76
CA ALA A 73 12.10 4.39 2.38
C ALA A 73 12.30 4.62 0.87
N ALA A 74 13.11 3.82 0.18
CA ALA A 74 13.22 3.87 -1.28
C ALA A 74 12.02 3.24 -2.02
N ALA A 75 11.19 2.45 -1.33
CA ALA A 75 9.91 2.00 -1.90
C ALA A 75 8.98 3.18 -2.23
N TYR A 76 9.19 4.31 -1.54
CA TYR A 76 8.48 5.55 -1.75
C TYR A 76 9.05 6.32 -2.97
N HIS A 77 8.59 5.93 -4.15
CA HIS A 77 9.03 6.44 -5.45
C HIS A 77 8.42 7.82 -5.84
N LYS A 78 7.58 8.40 -4.97
CA LYS A 78 6.79 9.61 -5.30
C LYS A 78 7.55 10.92 -5.11
N ILE A 79 8.67 10.90 -4.38
CA ILE A 79 9.57 12.04 -4.23
C ILE A 79 10.77 11.84 -5.15
N PRO A 80 10.95 12.68 -6.19
CA PRO A 80 12.13 12.61 -7.04
C PRO A 80 13.39 13.00 -6.26
N ARG A 81 14.53 12.42 -6.64
CA ARG A 81 15.82 12.61 -5.97
C ARG A 81 16.23 14.08 -5.85
N GLU A 82 15.90 14.89 -6.84
CA GLU A 82 16.22 16.32 -6.87
C GLU A 82 15.54 17.12 -5.75
N GLN A 83 14.37 16.68 -5.27
CA GLN A 83 13.64 17.39 -4.20
C GLN A 83 14.34 17.30 -2.85
N TYR A 84 15.18 16.29 -2.62
CA TYR A 84 16.04 16.24 -1.42
C TYR A 84 17.02 17.41 -1.36
N GLY A 85 17.32 18.05 -2.50
CA GLY A 85 18.12 19.26 -2.56
C GLY A 85 17.52 20.45 -1.80
N ILE A 86 16.22 20.45 -1.50
CA ILE A 86 15.60 21.48 -0.65
C ILE A 86 16.10 21.38 0.79
N LEU A 87 16.35 20.17 1.29
CA LEU A 87 16.86 19.95 2.65
C LEU A 87 18.29 20.47 2.81
N PHE A 88 19.05 20.55 1.72
CA PHE A 88 20.37 21.18 1.71
C PHE A 88 20.28 22.66 2.16
N LEU A 89 19.23 23.38 1.75
CA LEU A 89 19.04 24.78 2.13
C LEU A 89 18.81 24.96 3.63
N VAL A 90 18.32 23.93 4.31
CA VAL A 90 18.12 23.93 5.76
C VAL A 90 19.39 23.50 6.50
N ALA A 91 20.17 22.59 5.91
CA ALA A 91 21.45 22.16 6.45
C ALA A 91 22.56 23.22 6.29
N ASP A 92 22.61 23.94 5.16
CA ASP A 92 23.56 25.03 4.92
C ASP A 92 23.16 26.32 5.63
N ARG A 93 23.38 26.34 6.95
CA ARG A 93 23.08 27.50 7.81
C ARG A 93 23.87 28.75 7.44
N SER A 94 25.05 28.57 6.85
CA SER A 94 25.94 29.68 6.48
C SER A 94 25.62 30.25 5.09
N GLN A 95 24.73 29.61 4.31
CA GLN A 95 24.41 29.96 2.93
C GLN A 95 25.65 30.06 2.02
N LYS A 96 26.67 29.24 2.28
CA LYS A 96 27.94 29.24 1.53
C LYS A 96 27.93 28.25 0.36
N GLY A 97 26.86 27.48 0.19
CA GLY A 97 26.75 26.40 -0.78
C GLY A 97 27.55 25.15 -0.38
N GLN A 98 27.99 25.07 0.87
CA GLN A 98 28.82 23.98 1.41
C GLN A 98 28.46 23.70 2.86
N ILE A 99 28.39 22.42 3.23
CA ILE A 99 28.01 21.97 4.57
C ILE A 99 29.26 21.49 5.32
N THR A 100 29.45 21.98 6.54
CA THR A 100 30.49 21.50 7.46
C THR A 100 30.01 20.27 8.26
N VAL A 101 30.94 19.57 8.92
CA VAL A 101 30.59 18.47 9.85
C VAL A 101 29.61 18.94 10.94
N GLN A 102 29.76 20.18 11.41
CA GLN A 102 28.90 20.76 12.45
C GLN A 102 27.49 21.03 11.92
N ASP A 103 27.38 21.57 10.70
CA ASP A 103 26.11 21.80 10.03
C ASP A 103 25.38 20.47 9.76
N TYR A 104 26.11 19.44 9.33
CA TYR A 104 25.56 18.11 9.11
C TYR A 104 25.08 17.46 10.42
N ALA A 105 25.85 17.56 11.50
CA ALA A 105 25.44 17.07 12.82
C ALA A 105 24.22 17.82 13.35
N PHE A 106 24.13 19.11 13.10
CA PHE A 106 22.95 19.90 13.44
C PHE A 106 21.71 19.40 12.67
N PHE A 107 21.85 19.16 11.38
CA PHE A 107 20.77 18.63 10.53
C PHE A 107 20.28 17.24 11.00
N GLU A 108 21.19 16.31 11.32
CA GLU A 108 20.82 14.98 11.87
C GLU A 108 20.10 15.08 13.23
N ASN A 109 20.55 15.99 14.10
CA ASN A 109 19.86 16.24 15.37
C ASN A 109 18.48 16.88 15.16
N LEU A 110 18.33 17.75 14.16
CA LEU A 110 17.05 18.32 13.76
C LEU A 110 16.09 17.22 13.29
N LEU A 111 16.54 16.26 12.48
CA LEU A 111 15.73 15.12 12.03
C LEU A 111 15.28 14.20 13.17
N SER A 112 16.01 14.19 14.29
CA SER A 112 15.69 13.38 15.46
C SER A 112 14.58 13.97 16.34
N LYS A 113 14.16 15.21 16.09
CA LYS A 113 13.09 15.87 16.85
C LYS A 113 11.70 15.35 16.46
N PRO A 114 10.74 15.27 17.40
CA PRO A 114 9.38 14.81 17.10
C PRO A 114 8.61 15.74 16.14
N ASP A 115 8.96 17.02 16.09
CA ASP A 115 8.36 18.08 15.27
C ASP A 115 9.28 18.56 14.13
N ALA A 116 10.27 17.74 13.76
CA ALA A 116 11.27 18.04 12.74
C ALA A 116 10.66 18.55 11.43
N GLU A 117 9.54 17.99 10.98
CA GLU A 117 8.85 18.39 9.74
C GLU A 117 8.47 19.88 9.74
N TYR A 118 7.96 20.38 10.86
CA TYR A 118 7.52 21.77 11.00
C TYR A 118 8.72 22.69 11.15
N GLU A 119 9.75 22.25 11.88
CA GLU A 119 10.95 23.06 12.10
C GLU A 119 11.76 23.21 10.82
N ILE A 120 11.92 22.14 10.03
CA ILE A 120 12.55 22.19 8.70
C ILE A 120 11.77 23.14 7.78
N ALA A 121 10.44 23.02 7.74
CA ALA A 121 9.61 23.92 6.96
C ALA A 121 9.78 25.38 7.43
N PHE A 122 9.74 25.63 8.73
CA PHE A 122 9.90 26.99 9.26
C PHE A 122 11.25 27.61 8.88
N ARG A 123 12.35 26.87 9.07
CA ARG A 123 13.71 27.31 8.71
C ARG A 123 13.86 27.58 7.23
N LEU A 124 13.21 26.78 6.37
CA LEU A 124 13.21 27.02 4.93
C LEU A 124 12.55 28.36 4.57
N PHE A 125 11.50 28.74 5.30
CA PHE A 125 10.74 29.98 5.09
C PHE A 125 11.35 31.20 5.80
N ASP A 126 12.13 31.02 6.87
CA ASP A 126 12.88 32.06 7.57
C ASP A 126 14.31 32.23 6.98
N ARG A 127 14.39 32.76 5.75
CA ARG A 127 15.68 32.94 5.04
C ARG A 127 16.66 33.85 5.78
N GLY A 128 16.15 34.76 6.62
CA GLY A 128 16.94 35.72 7.38
C GLY A 128 17.42 35.21 8.74
N GLY A 129 16.98 34.03 9.18
CA GLY A 129 17.26 33.53 10.53
C GLY A 129 16.73 34.47 11.61
N THR A 130 15.63 35.17 11.33
CA THR A 130 15.08 36.20 12.23
C THR A 130 14.23 35.60 13.35
N GLY A 131 13.85 34.33 13.22
CA GLY A 131 12.92 33.64 14.13
C GLY A 131 11.46 33.94 13.83
N VAL A 132 11.18 34.62 12.73
CA VAL A 132 9.84 34.92 12.23
C VAL A 132 9.79 34.78 10.71
N VAL A 133 8.63 34.37 10.18
CA VAL A 133 8.40 34.27 8.74
C VAL A 133 7.63 35.50 8.27
N ASN A 134 8.25 36.30 7.40
CA ASN A 134 7.60 37.44 6.75
C ASN A 134 6.66 36.97 5.63
N PHE A 135 5.53 37.66 5.46
CA PHE A 135 4.60 37.42 4.35
C PHE A 135 5.26 37.46 2.96
N ASN A 136 6.15 38.42 2.71
CA ASN A 136 6.75 38.59 1.39
C ASN A 136 7.67 37.41 1.05
N ASP A 137 8.54 37.04 1.99
CA ASP A 137 9.45 35.89 1.85
C ASP A 137 8.67 34.60 1.66
N PHE A 138 7.59 34.45 2.43
CA PHE A 138 6.68 33.32 2.32
C PHE A 138 6.08 33.18 0.92
N ILE A 139 5.51 34.27 0.39
CA ILE A 139 4.88 34.26 -0.93
C ILE A 139 5.90 34.07 -2.04
N GLN A 140 7.09 34.66 -1.90
CA GLN A 140 8.17 34.49 -2.86
C GLN A 140 8.61 33.02 -2.92
N LEU A 141 8.91 32.41 -1.78
CA LEU A 141 9.33 31.02 -1.72
C LEU A 141 8.24 30.06 -2.23
N TYR A 142 6.97 30.34 -1.90
CA TYR A 142 5.84 29.60 -2.45
C TYR A 142 5.80 29.67 -3.97
N LYS A 143 6.04 30.85 -4.58
CA LYS A 143 6.06 31.02 -6.04
C LYS A 143 7.24 30.30 -6.69
N GLU A 144 8.41 30.35 -6.06
CA GLU A 144 9.63 29.68 -6.54
C GLU A 144 9.46 28.14 -6.57
N ASN A 145 8.71 27.58 -5.62
CA ASN A 145 8.53 26.13 -5.47
C ASN A 145 7.18 25.61 -6.01
N LYS A 146 6.32 26.48 -6.55
CA LYS A 146 5.04 26.08 -7.13
C LYS A 146 5.27 25.47 -8.53
N SER A 147 4.73 24.28 -8.78
CA SER A 147 4.78 23.68 -10.12
C SER A 147 3.93 24.47 -11.12
N ALA A 148 4.36 24.48 -12.39
CA ALA A 148 3.67 25.23 -13.46
C ALA A 148 2.19 24.83 -13.64
N ASP A 149 1.87 23.57 -13.34
CA ASP A 149 0.53 22.99 -13.49
C ASP A 149 -0.27 22.96 -12.15
N ALA A 150 0.23 23.62 -11.10
CA ALA A 150 -0.45 23.65 -9.81
C ALA A 150 -1.70 24.54 -9.84
N LEU A 151 -2.78 24.03 -9.23
CA LEU A 151 -4.05 24.73 -9.08
C LEU A 151 -3.88 26.12 -8.45
N PRO A 152 -4.73 27.10 -8.82
CA PRO A 152 -4.66 28.43 -8.26
C PRO A 152 -4.91 28.39 -6.74
N PHE A 153 -4.16 29.20 -6.01
CA PHE A 153 -4.34 29.40 -4.58
C PHE A 153 -4.33 30.90 -4.28
N ASP A 154 -5.39 31.35 -3.66
CA ASP A 154 -5.61 32.74 -3.27
C ASP A 154 -5.15 32.99 -1.84
N TRP A 155 -3.96 33.59 -1.73
CA TRP A 155 -3.37 34.09 -0.48
C TRP A 155 -4.02 35.38 0.03
N SER A 156 -5.00 35.94 -0.68
CA SER A 156 -5.83 37.06 -0.23
C SER A 156 -7.20 36.64 0.30
N SER A 157 -7.47 35.33 0.36
CA SER A 157 -8.70 34.76 0.89
C SER A 157 -8.96 35.13 2.36
N SER A 158 -10.23 34.99 2.77
CA SER A 158 -10.64 35.18 4.16
C SER A 158 -9.85 34.27 5.11
N TRP A 159 -9.55 33.04 4.71
CA TRP A 159 -8.73 32.12 5.49
C TRP A 159 -7.28 32.62 5.64
N ALA A 160 -6.63 33.00 4.53
CA ALA A 160 -5.23 33.42 4.55
C ALA A 160 -5.03 34.71 5.35
N SER A 161 -5.98 35.65 5.27
CA SER A 161 -5.92 36.92 6.00
C SER A 161 -6.04 36.78 7.52
N LEU A 162 -6.56 35.66 8.05
CA LEU A 162 -6.56 35.40 9.49
C LEU A 162 -5.16 35.11 10.05
N TYR A 163 -4.29 34.51 9.24
CA TYR A 163 -2.91 34.21 9.61
C TYR A 163 -1.95 35.33 9.20
N LEU A 164 -1.94 35.65 7.91
CA LEU A 164 -0.98 36.56 7.29
C LEU A 164 -1.42 38.03 7.35
N GLY A 165 -2.63 38.27 7.85
CA GLY A 165 -3.23 39.59 7.92
C GLY A 165 -3.76 40.11 6.58
N GLY A 166 -4.58 41.17 6.64
CA GLY A 166 -5.23 41.75 5.47
C GLY A 166 -4.26 42.50 4.57
N GLN A 167 -4.74 43.00 3.42
CA GLN A 167 -3.89 43.74 2.48
C GLN A 167 -3.21 44.98 3.10
N LYS A 168 -3.82 45.58 4.13
CA LYS A 168 -3.29 46.76 4.85
C LYS A 168 -2.49 46.41 6.11
N THR A 169 -2.54 45.17 6.58
CA THR A 169 -1.99 44.75 7.88
C THR A 169 -1.32 43.40 7.70
N ARG A 170 -0.11 43.37 7.14
CA ARG A 170 0.67 42.13 7.04
C ARG A 170 1.24 41.76 8.40
N ARG A 171 1.16 40.48 8.75
CA ARG A 171 1.68 39.93 10.01
C ARG A 171 2.84 38.99 9.75
N GLU A 172 3.80 39.03 10.65
CA GLU A 172 4.88 38.05 10.74
C GLU A 172 4.40 36.86 11.56
N LEU A 173 4.87 35.66 11.19
CA LEU A 173 4.49 34.42 11.86
C LEU A 173 5.64 33.89 12.70
N THR A 174 5.40 33.70 13.99
CA THR A 174 6.27 32.88 14.84
C THR A 174 6.20 31.41 14.42
N TYR A 175 7.17 30.60 14.85
CA TYR A 175 7.18 29.15 14.58
C TYR A 175 5.85 28.47 14.90
N ALA A 176 5.32 28.66 16.12
CA ALA A 176 4.08 28.02 16.52
C ALA A 176 2.89 28.42 15.63
N GLN A 177 2.81 29.69 15.23
CA GLN A 177 1.76 30.20 14.35
C GLN A 177 1.92 29.69 12.91
N PHE A 178 3.15 29.65 12.41
CA PHE A 178 3.48 29.12 11.09
C PHE A 178 3.14 27.63 11.00
N SER A 179 3.52 26.82 11.99
CA SER A 179 3.22 25.39 12.04
C SER A 179 1.72 25.13 12.02
N GLN A 180 0.95 25.90 12.79
CA GLN A 180 -0.50 25.81 12.81
C GLN A 180 -1.12 26.22 11.46
N MET A 181 -0.62 27.29 10.84
CA MET A 181 -1.04 27.71 9.51
C MET A 181 -0.76 26.62 8.49
N LEU A 182 0.45 26.06 8.46
CA LEU A 182 0.90 25.06 7.49
C LEU A 182 0.02 23.81 7.52
N ARG A 183 -0.40 23.38 8.71
CA ARG A 183 -1.39 22.30 8.88
C ARG A 183 -2.74 22.66 8.25
N GLY A 184 -3.19 23.91 8.40
CA GLY A 184 -4.44 24.42 7.82
C GLY A 184 -4.41 24.62 6.29
N VAL A 185 -3.25 25.00 5.74
CA VAL A 185 -3.08 25.28 4.29
C VAL A 185 -3.55 24.10 3.43
N GLN A 186 -3.26 22.86 3.83
CA GLN A 186 -3.66 21.68 3.05
C GLN A 186 -5.18 21.53 2.94
N GLY A 187 -5.91 21.87 4.02
CA GLY A 187 -7.36 21.97 4.05
C GLY A 187 -7.88 23.02 3.07
N GLU A 188 -7.31 24.21 3.14
CA GLU A 188 -7.71 25.35 2.33
C GLU A 188 -7.41 25.15 0.84
N ARG A 189 -6.29 24.51 0.49
CA ARG A 189 -5.92 24.20 -0.89
C ARG A 189 -7.00 23.36 -1.58
N VAL A 190 -7.48 22.31 -0.93
CA VAL A 190 -8.57 21.47 -1.46
C VAL A 190 -9.87 22.24 -1.55
N ARG A 191 -10.18 23.10 -0.55
CA ARG A 191 -11.39 23.93 -0.58
C ARG A 191 -11.39 24.93 -1.75
N GLN A 192 -10.30 25.66 -1.95
CA GLN A 192 -10.20 26.62 -3.05
C GLN A 192 -10.18 25.92 -4.41
N ALA A 193 -9.50 24.78 -4.50
CA ALA A 193 -9.54 23.93 -5.70
C ALA A 193 -10.96 23.47 -6.04
N PHE A 194 -11.75 23.03 -5.04
CA PHE A 194 -13.16 22.69 -5.24
C PHE A 194 -13.96 23.88 -5.77
N LEU A 195 -13.81 25.06 -5.17
CA LEU A 195 -14.49 26.29 -5.62
C LEU A 195 -14.06 26.72 -7.03
N HIS A 196 -12.83 26.42 -7.43
CA HIS A 196 -12.34 26.70 -8.78
C HIS A 196 -13.10 25.91 -9.86
N PHE A 197 -13.44 24.65 -9.57
CA PHE A 197 -14.20 23.79 -10.47
C PHE A 197 -15.72 23.99 -10.36
N ASP A 198 -16.25 24.27 -9.16
CA ASP A 198 -17.68 24.56 -8.93
C ASP A 198 -18.06 26.01 -9.30
N LYS A 199 -17.84 26.39 -10.55
CA LYS A 199 -18.12 27.75 -11.07
C LYS A 199 -19.59 28.17 -10.92
N LYS A 200 -20.49 27.19 -10.86
CA LYS A 200 -21.94 27.42 -10.73
C LYS A 200 -22.43 27.44 -9.27
N SER A 201 -21.53 27.26 -8.29
CA SER A 201 -21.87 27.21 -6.85
C SER A 201 -22.97 26.18 -6.56
N THR A 202 -22.90 25.03 -7.22
CA THR A 202 -23.87 23.95 -7.07
C THR A 202 -23.57 23.05 -5.86
N GLY A 203 -22.34 23.09 -5.35
CA GLY A 203 -21.83 22.20 -4.32
C GLY A 203 -21.39 20.84 -4.84
N TYR A 204 -21.27 20.68 -6.17
CA TYR A 204 -20.91 19.41 -6.83
C TYR A 204 -19.84 19.62 -7.90
N ILE A 205 -18.97 18.62 -8.04
CA ILE A 205 -17.97 18.50 -9.11
C ILE A 205 -18.08 17.12 -9.78
N THR A 206 -17.47 16.99 -10.94
CA THR A 206 -17.37 15.71 -11.66
C THR A 206 -16.27 14.82 -11.05
N PRO A 207 -16.32 13.49 -11.29
CA PRO A 207 -15.25 12.58 -10.84
C PRO A 207 -13.86 12.93 -11.36
N ALA A 208 -13.76 13.39 -12.61
CA ALA A 208 -12.49 13.79 -13.23
C ALA A 208 -11.91 15.06 -12.57
N GLU A 209 -12.75 16.05 -12.26
CA GLU A 209 -12.32 17.26 -11.54
C GLU A 209 -11.86 16.91 -10.12
N PHE A 210 -12.55 16.00 -9.44
CA PHE A 210 -12.12 15.50 -8.12
C PHE A 210 -10.75 14.83 -8.18
N GLU A 211 -10.53 13.94 -9.16
CA GLU A 211 -9.25 13.28 -9.37
C GLU A 211 -8.14 14.32 -9.59
N GLU A 212 -8.38 15.31 -10.44
CA GLU A 212 -7.42 16.39 -10.69
C GLU A 212 -7.07 17.16 -9.40
N ILE A 213 -8.08 17.53 -8.59
CA ILE A 213 -7.86 18.21 -7.30
C ILE A 213 -6.95 17.38 -6.41
N ILE A 214 -7.28 16.10 -6.21
CA ILE A 214 -6.59 15.24 -5.26
C ILE A 214 -5.18 14.91 -5.75
N VAL A 215 -4.99 14.61 -7.04
CA VAL A 215 -3.66 14.35 -7.62
C VAL A 215 -2.77 15.58 -7.50
N LYS A 216 -3.27 16.79 -7.82
CA LYS A 216 -2.46 18.02 -7.75
C LYS A 216 -2.19 18.51 -6.33
N THR A 217 -3.00 18.13 -5.34
CA THR A 217 -2.84 18.62 -3.96
C THR A 217 -2.23 17.60 -3.00
N GLN A 218 -2.55 16.31 -3.16
CA GLN A 218 -2.31 15.28 -2.15
C GLN A 218 -1.72 13.97 -2.70
N LYS A 219 -1.34 13.87 -3.99
CA LYS A 219 -0.79 12.63 -4.61
C LYS A 219 0.28 11.92 -3.77
N HIS A 220 1.15 12.66 -3.11
CA HIS A 220 2.22 12.11 -2.28
C HIS A 220 1.69 11.28 -1.10
N LYS A 221 0.52 11.63 -0.54
CA LYS A 221 -0.04 10.93 0.63
C LYS A 221 -0.83 9.66 0.29
N LEU A 222 -1.08 9.40 -0.99
CA LEU A 222 -1.99 8.34 -1.41
C LEU A 222 -1.21 7.11 -1.87
N SER A 223 -1.81 5.92 -1.75
CA SER A 223 -1.31 4.72 -2.42
C SER A 223 -1.57 4.77 -3.93
N ASP A 224 -0.88 3.94 -4.71
CA ASP A 224 -1.14 3.84 -6.15
C ASP A 224 -2.54 3.28 -6.44
N HIS A 225 -2.98 2.32 -5.62
CA HIS A 225 -4.35 1.78 -5.66
C HIS A 225 -5.40 2.88 -5.52
N LEU A 226 -5.21 3.81 -4.58
CA LEU A 226 -6.14 4.94 -4.44
C LEU A 226 -6.12 5.84 -5.66
N LEU A 227 -4.93 6.20 -6.17
CA LEU A 227 -4.76 7.08 -7.31
C LEU A 227 -5.46 6.56 -8.57
N GLU A 228 -5.33 5.27 -8.87
CA GLU A 228 -5.96 4.63 -10.03
C GLU A 228 -7.49 4.59 -9.93
N ASN A 229 -8.02 4.58 -8.71
CA ASN A 229 -9.44 4.36 -8.46
C ASN A 229 -10.20 5.60 -7.95
N LEU A 230 -9.58 6.78 -7.89
CA LEU A 230 -10.21 8.02 -7.35
C LEU A 230 -11.56 8.34 -7.99
N HIS A 231 -11.69 8.11 -9.30
CA HIS A 231 -12.92 8.34 -10.06
C HIS A 231 -14.12 7.53 -9.54
N THR A 232 -13.88 6.38 -8.89
CA THR A 232 -14.94 5.50 -8.36
C THR A 232 -15.64 6.06 -7.13
N LEU A 233 -15.12 7.13 -6.51
CA LEU A 233 -15.70 7.72 -5.29
C LEU A 233 -17.15 8.17 -5.47
N CYS A 234 -17.57 8.53 -6.69
CA CYS A 234 -18.96 8.87 -6.97
C CYS A 234 -19.94 7.73 -6.66
N ASN A 235 -19.48 6.47 -6.66
CA ASN A 235 -20.30 5.30 -6.35
C ASN A 235 -20.65 5.17 -4.87
N VAL A 236 -19.97 5.91 -3.98
CA VAL A 236 -20.32 5.99 -2.56
C VAL A 236 -21.62 6.77 -2.37
N GLY A 237 -21.91 7.72 -3.26
CA GLY A 237 -23.13 8.51 -3.26
C GLY A 237 -24.20 7.94 -4.21
N LEU A 238 -25.43 8.44 -4.07
CA LEU A 238 -26.53 8.15 -5.02
C LEU A 238 -26.43 8.98 -6.32
N SER A 239 -25.40 9.80 -6.46
CA SER A 239 -25.25 10.78 -7.54
C SER A 239 -24.03 10.46 -8.39
N SER A 240 -24.15 10.67 -9.70
CA SER A 240 -23.00 10.61 -10.62
C SER A 240 -21.98 11.74 -10.41
N LYS A 241 -22.28 12.68 -9.51
CA LYS A 241 -21.42 13.82 -9.14
C LYS A 241 -20.93 13.69 -7.70
N ILE A 242 -19.77 14.26 -7.44
CA ILE A 242 -19.13 14.27 -6.13
C ILE A 242 -19.47 15.58 -5.42
N SER A 243 -20.08 15.49 -4.25
CA SER A 243 -20.37 16.68 -3.43
C SER A 243 -19.17 17.10 -2.58
N TYR A 244 -19.15 18.35 -2.12
CA TYR A 244 -18.11 18.83 -1.20
C TYR A 244 -17.97 17.96 0.07
N ALA A 245 -19.08 17.37 0.53
CA ALA A 245 -19.09 16.49 1.69
C ALA A 245 -18.24 15.23 1.47
N HIS A 246 -18.30 14.62 0.28
CA HIS A 246 -17.48 13.45 -0.08
C HIS A 246 -15.99 13.82 -0.13
N VAL A 247 -15.65 14.98 -0.70
CA VAL A 247 -14.27 15.48 -0.73
C VAL A 247 -13.73 15.70 0.68
N ARG A 248 -14.55 16.24 1.58
CA ARG A 248 -14.18 16.44 2.99
C ARG A 248 -14.02 15.13 3.76
N ALA A 249 -14.90 14.15 3.55
CA ALA A 249 -14.76 12.83 4.14
C ALA A 249 -13.45 12.17 3.70
N PHE A 250 -13.15 12.18 2.40
CA PHE A 250 -11.89 11.67 1.88
C PHE A 250 -10.68 12.38 2.53
N GLN A 251 -10.71 13.70 2.60
CA GLN A 251 -9.61 14.47 3.20
C GLN A 251 -9.42 14.20 4.70
N ASN A 252 -10.50 14.06 5.46
CA ASN A 252 -10.43 13.72 6.88
C ASN A 252 -9.85 12.32 7.08
N LEU A 253 -10.32 11.35 6.29
CA LEU A 253 -9.80 9.98 6.32
C LEU A 253 -8.30 9.93 6.05
N MET A 254 -7.83 10.61 5.00
CA MET A 254 -6.40 10.66 4.67
C MET A 254 -5.57 11.41 5.73
N ARG A 255 -6.16 12.36 6.46
CA ARG A 255 -5.49 13.08 7.54
C ARG A 255 -5.28 12.20 8.78
N GLU A 256 -6.18 11.25 9.01
CA GLU A 256 -6.21 10.40 10.19
C GLU A 256 -5.86 8.94 9.85
N ILE A 257 -5.08 8.75 8.78
CA ILE A 257 -4.81 7.42 8.21
C ILE A 257 -4.11 6.49 9.20
N ASP A 258 -3.20 7.02 10.04
CA ASP A 258 -2.50 6.24 11.08
C ASP A 258 -3.49 5.75 12.14
N LEU A 259 -4.45 6.59 12.52
CA LEU A 259 -5.51 6.21 13.46
C LEU A 259 -6.45 5.18 12.83
N VAL A 260 -6.79 5.34 11.55
CA VAL A 260 -7.54 4.34 10.78
C VAL A 260 -6.82 2.99 10.82
N GLU A 261 -5.50 2.97 10.58
CA GLU A 261 -4.71 1.74 10.62
C GLU A 261 -4.78 1.04 11.99
N VAL A 262 -4.61 1.81 13.07
CA VAL A 262 -4.68 1.30 14.44
C VAL A 262 -6.07 0.71 14.73
N ILE A 263 -7.14 1.40 14.31
CA ILE A 263 -8.52 0.92 14.51
C ILE A 263 -8.77 -0.35 13.70
N VAL A 264 -8.38 -0.38 12.42
CA VAL A 264 -8.53 -1.55 11.55
C VAL A 264 -7.80 -2.76 12.15
N ARG A 265 -6.54 -2.59 12.57
CA ARG A 265 -5.74 -3.67 13.19
C ARG A 265 -6.41 -4.20 14.46
N LYS A 266 -6.92 -3.31 15.33
CA LYS A 266 -7.64 -3.71 16.55
C LYS A 266 -8.94 -4.45 16.23
N ALA A 267 -9.75 -3.92 15.31
CA ALA A 267 -11.00 -4.55 14.90
C ALA A 267 -10.76 -5.96 14.31
N ILE A 268 -9.75 -6.10 13.46
CA ILE A 268 -9.36 -7.40 12.88
C ILE A 268 -8.88 -8.37 13.95
N SER A 269 -8.08 -7.92 14.92
CA SER A 269 -7.60 -8.77 16.01
C SER A 269 -8.72 -9.34 16.89
N LYS A 270 -9.87 -8.64 16.96
CA LYS A 270 -11.07 -9.08 17.67
C LYS A 270 -11.96 -10.01 16.81
N SER A 271 -11.74 -10.04 15.50
CA SER A 271 -12.52 -10.85 14.58
C SER A 271 -11.98 -12.28 14.48
N LYS A 272 -12.87 -13.28 14.48
CA LYS A 272 -12.49 -14.70 14.46
C LYS A 272 -11.93 -15.16 13.12
N ASP A 273 -12.39 -14.57 12.03
CA ASP A 273 -12.01 -14.90 10.65
C ASP A 273 -10.94 -13.95 10.08
N GLY A 274 -10.46 -12.99 10.88
CA GLY A 274 -9.51 -11.97 10.45
C GLY A 274 -10.07 -10.94 9.47
N ASN A 275 -11.39 -10.92 9.27
CA ASN A 275 -12.08 -9.97 8.40
C ASN A 275 -13.08 -9.14 9.20
N ILE A 276 -13.27 -7.89 8.80
CA ILE A 276 -14.18 -6.96 9.48
C ILE A 276 -15.22 -6.38 8.53
N THR A 277 -16.39 -6.09 9.07
CA THR A 277 -17.42 -5.30 8.40
C THR A 277 -17.30 -3.82 8.77
N ARG A 278 -18.04 -2.97 8.05
CA ARG A 278 -18.16 -1.55 8.38
C ARG A 278 -18.64 -1.30 9.80
N ALA A 279 -19.59 -2.10 10.28
CA ALA A 279 -20.12 -1.97 11.63
C ALA A 279 -19.04 -2.27 12.69
N ASP A 280 -18.22 -3.30 12.46
CA ASP A 280 -17.11 -3.66 13.35
C ASP A 280 -16.10 -2.52 13.44
N PHE A 281 -15.75 -1.90 12.30
CA PHE A 281 -14.87 -0.74 12.27
C PHE A 281 -15.42 0.45 13.05
N ILE A 282 -16.68 0.83 12.83
CA ILE A 282 -17.30 1.98 13.53
C ILE A 282 -17.40 1.71 15.04
N ASN A 283 -17.77 0.48 15.43
CA ASN A 283 -17.82 0.09 16.82
C ASN A 283 -16.44 0.16 17.48
N GLU A 284 -15.39 -0.30 16.80
CA GLU A 284 -14.03 -0.22 17.31
C GLU A 284 -13.51 1.22 17.37
N ALA A 285 -13.87 2.04 16.37
CA ALA A 285 -13.54 3.46 16.34
C ALA A 285 -14.13 4.19 17.55
N ALA A 286 -15.40 3.94 17.87
CA ALA A 286 -16.08 4.51 19.03
C ALA A 286 -15.50 4.02 20.38
N GLN A 287 -14.94 2.80 20.43
CA GLN A 287 -14.26 2.28 21.63
C GLN A 287 -12.83 2.82 21.78
N THR A 288 -12.13 3.01 20.67
CA THR A 288 -10.73 3.45 20.66
C THR A 288 -10.60 4.96 20.86
N SER A 289 -11.50 5.72 20.25
CA SER A 289 -11.48 7.17 20.25
C SER A 289 -12.60 7.70 21.13
N ARG A 290 -12.23 8.45 22.17
CA ARG A 290 -13.21 9.10 23.04
C ARG A 290 -14.03 10.11 22.24
N TRP A 291 -13.39 11.14 21.67
CA TRP A 291 -14.08 12.29 21.05
C TRP A 291 -13.91 12.39 19.52
N GLY A 292 -13.13 11.49 18.90
CA GLY A 292 -12.93 11.45 17.44
C GLY A 292 -13.81 10.36 16.82
N THR A 293 -15.06 10.69 16.55
CA THR A 293 -15.98 9.78 15.85
C THR A 293 -15.76 9.93 14.36
N PHE A 294 -15.32 8.87 13.70
CA PHE A 294 -15.38 8.79 12.25
C PHE A 294 -16.83 8.95 11.81
N THR A 295 -17.06 9.82 10.83
CA THR A 295 -18.40 9.97 10.26
C THR A 295 -18.76 8.68 9.49
N PRO A 296 -20.05 8.34 9.39
CA PRO A 296 -20.49 7.23 8.57
C PRO A 296 -19.95 7.32 7.13
N MET A 297 -19.92 8.52 6.56
CA MET A 297 -19.40 8.76 5.22
C MET A 297 -17.88 8.54 5.10
N GLU A 298 -17.09 8.88 6.12
CA GLU A 298 -15.65 8.54 6.14
C GLU A 298 -15.42 7.02 6.14
N ALA A 299 -16.22 6.29 6.93
CA ALA A 299 -16.19 4.82 6.91
C ALA A 299 -16.65 4.25 5.56
N ASP A 300 -17.67 4.84 4.92
CA ASP A 300 -18.13 4.43 3.59
C ASP A 300 -17.04 4.62 2.54
N VAL A 301 -16.33 5.75 2.57
CA VAL A 301 -15.20 6.02 1.69
C VAL A 301 -14.07 5.00 1.91
N LEU A 302 -13.74 4.67 3.16
CA LEU A 302 -12.72 3.65 3.47
C LEU A 302 -13.09 2.29 2.87
N PHE A 303 -14.28 1.81 3.18
CA PHE A 303 -14.74 0.48 2.79
C PHE A 303 -15.00 0.39 1.29
N HIS A 304 -15.40 1.48 0.64
CA HIS A 304 -15.51 1.56 -0.82
C HIS A 304 -14.17 1.25 -1.48
N PHE A 305 -13.10 1.99 -1.14
CA PHE A 305 -11.79 1.78 -1.75
C PHE A 305 -11.15 0.44 -1.39
N ALA A 306 -11.37 -0.04 -0.17
CA ALA A 306 -10.83 -1.33 0.29
C ALA A 306 -11.58 -2.53 -0.33
N SER A 307 -12.86 -2.39 -0.69
CA SER A 307 -13.67 -3.49 -1.26
C SER A 307 -13.63 -3.61 -2.78
N LEU A 308 -12.93 -2.71 -3.49
CA LEU A 308 -12.91 -2.70 -4.97
C LEU A 308 -12.50 -4.05 -5.57
N ASP A 309 -11.56 -4.75 -4.95
CA ASP A 309 -11.09 -6.07 -5.41
C ASP A 309 -11.92 -7.24 -4.84
N ASN A 310 -12.65 -7.01 -3.73
CA ASN A 310 -13.31 -8.05 -2.95
C ASN A 310 -14.66 -7.55 -2.41
N GLN A 311 -15.73 -7.81 -3.17
CA GLN A 311 -17.10 -7.37 -2.86
C GLN A 311 -17.83 -8.26 -1.83
N THR A 312 -17.11 -9.00 -0.98
CA THR A 312 -17.72 -9.88 0.02
C THR A 312 -18.32 -9.14 1.22
N GLY A 313 -18.05 -7.83 1.34
CA GLY A 313 -18.52 -6.99 2.46
C GLY A 313 -17.80 -7.23 3.80
N ARG A 314 -16.90 -8.22 3.85
CA ARG A 314 -15.96 -8.48 4.95
C ARG A 314 -14.54 -8.35 4.40
N LEU A 315 -13.76 -7.43 4.98
CA LEU A 315 -12.45 -7.05 4.43
C LEU A 315 -11.32 -7.46 5.36
N SER A 316 -10.23 -7.91 4.77
CA SER A 316 -9.03 -8.35 5.46
C SER A 316 -8.05 -7.19 5.66
N ILE A 317 -7.00 -7.40 6.47
CA ILE A 317 -5.94 -6.38 6.65
C ILE A 317 -5.26 -6.01 5.33
N GLN A 318 -5.16 -6.96 4.40
CA GLN A 318 -4.53 -6.73 3.10
C GLN A 318 -5.35 -5.80 2.22
N ASP A 319 -6.68 -5.83 2.35
CA ASP A 319 -7.59 -4.97 1.60
C ASP A 319 -7.49 -3.52 2.08
N PHE A 320 -7.36 -3.29 3.39
CA PHE A 320 -7.12 -1.97 3.95
C PHE A 320 -5.70 -1.45 3.72
N ALA A 321 -4.70 -2.34 3.72
CA ALA A 321 -3.31 -1.95 3.49
C ALA A 321 -3.11 -1.24 2.15
N LYS A 322 -3.84 -1.67 1.10
CA LYS A 322 -3.81 -1.02 -0.23
C LYS A 322 -4.29 0.42 -0.21
N VAL A 323 -5.12 0.78 0.75
CA VAL A 323 -5.71 2.12 0.89
C VAL A 323 -4.87 2.99 1.81
N VAL A 324 -4.41 2.42 2.93
CA VAL A 324 -3.78 3.15 4.02
C VAL A 324 -2.29 3.37 3.80
N ASP A 325 -1.56 2.42 3.21
CA ASP A 325 -0.11 2.52 3.06
C ASP A 325 0.26 3.24 1.73
N PRO A 326 0.85 4.45 1.78
CA PRO A 326 1.24 5.19 0.57
C PRO A 326 2.37 4.52 -0.22
N SER A 327 3.15 3.66 0.43
CA SER A 327 4.21 2.85 -0.16
C SER A 327 3.71 1.49 -0.63
N TRP A 328 2.42 1.19 -0.43
CA TRP A 328 1.82 -0.05 -0.88
C TRP A 328 1.97 -0.16 -2.38
N LYS A 329 2.69 -1.19 -2.78
CA LYS A 329 2.64 -1.72 -4.13
C LYS A 329 1.67 -2.89 -4.06
N PRO A 330 0.89 -3.16 -5.12
CA PRO A 330 0.44 -4.52 -5.34
C PRO A 330 1.68 -5.35 -5.11
N SER A 331 1.63 -6.33 -4.21
CA SER A 331 2.61 -7.38 -4.35
C SER A 331 2.52 -7.72 -5.84
N GLU A 332 3.54 -7.37 -6.64
CA GLU A 332 3.95 -8.25 -7.71
C GLU A 332 3.73 -9.58 -7.07
N ARG A 333 2.74 -10.32 -7.57
CA ARG A 333 2.48 -11.63 -7.03
C ARG A 333 3.89 -12.16 -6.88
N LEU A 334 4.25 -12.52 -5.66
CA LEU A 334 5.02 -13.72 -5.55
C LEU A 334 4.08 -14.78 -6.19
N SER A 335 3.99 -14.82 -7.53
CA SER A 335 4.44 -15.98 -8.26
C SER A 335 5.64 -16.40 -7.48
N SER A 336 5.43 -17.37 -6.61
CA SER A 336 6.42 -18.15 -5.90
C SER A 336 7.81 -18.01 -6.55
N ASP A 337 8.51 -16.93 -6.21
CA ASP A 337 9.89 -16.63 -6.60
C ASP A 337 10.68 -16.09 -5.39
N LYS A 338 10.11 -16.25 -4.19
CA LYS A 338 10.90 -16.69 -3.03
C LYS A 338 11.40 -18.13 -3.16
N THR A 339 11.16 -18.78 -4.30
CA THR A 339 11.99 -19.90 -4.76
C THR A 339 13.19 -19.46 -5.61
N ALA A 340 13.27 -18.25 -6.19
CA ALA A 340 14.41 -17.87 -7.05
C ALA A 340 15.64 -17.36 -6.28
N ALA A 341 15.48 -16.70 -5.13
CA ALA A 341 16.63 -16.17 -4.36
C ALA A 341 17.32 -17.20 -3.44
N VAL A 342 16.74 -18.39 -3.24
CA VAL A 342 17.40 -19.52 -2.53
C VAL A 342 18.09 -20.48 -3.52
N ILE A 343 17.92 -20.28 -4.84
CA ILE A 343 18.52 -21.13 -5.89
C ILE A 343 19.91 -20.61 -6.34
N SER A 344 20.54 -19.69 -5.61
CA SER A 344 21.98 -19.41 -5.82
C SER A 344 22.92 -20.37 -5.07
N SER A 345 22.39 -21.39 -4.38
CA SER A 345 23.17 -22.53 -3.92
C SER A 345 22.41 -23.81 -4.25
N GLY A 346 22.94 -24.60 -5.20
CA GLY A 346 22.22 -25.66 -5.90
C GLY A 346 21.43 -26.62 -4.99
N PRO A 347 20.25 -27.11 -5.43
CA PRO A 347 19.44 -27.97 -4.59
C PRO A 347 20.09 -29.35 -4.47
N LYS A 348 20.32 -29.78 -3.24
CA LYS A 348 20.56 -31.18 -2.90
C LYS A 348 19.37 -32.01 -3.43
N PRO A 349 19.58 -33.21 -4.00
CA PRO A 349 18.55 -33.99 -4.70
C PRO A 349 17.27 -34.25 -3.88
N LEU A 350 17.38 -34.23 -2.55
CA LEU A 350 16.27 -34.41 -1.61
C LEU A 350 15.19 -33.31 -1.69
N GLN A 351 15.56 -32.05 -1.93
CA GLN A 351 14.59 -30.94 -1.95
C GLN A 351 13.75 -30.90 -3.23
N ALA A 352 14.35 -31.30 -4.36
CA ALA A 352 13.63 -31.47 -5.62
C ALA A 352 12.60 -32.61 -5.51
N ILE A 353 12.97 -33.71 -4.86
CA ILE A 353 12.08 -34.85 -4.59
C ILE A 353 10.92 -34.44 -3.66
N LEU A 354 11.20 -33.63 -2.63
CA LEU A 354 10.18 -33.20 -1.67
C LEU A 354 9.13 -32.25 -2.30
N LYS A 355 9.56 -31.35 -3.19
CA LYS A 355 8.65 -30.44 -3.91
C LYS A 355 7.79 -31.20 -4.92
N SER A 356 8.36 -32.18 -5.62
CA SER A 356 7.58 -33.08 -6.48
C SER A 356 6.60 -33.93 -5.69
N ALA A 357 6.96 -34.42 -4.50
CA ALA A 357 6.07 -35.18 -3.63
C ALA A 357 4.89 -34.35 -3.10
N TYR A 358 5.11 -33.06 -2.79
CA TYR A 358 4.06 -32.14 -2.37
C TYR A 358 3.03 -31.88 -3.49
N ASN A 359 3.51 -31.58 -4.70
CA ASN A 359 2.63 -31.37 -5.86
C ASN A 359 1.89 -32.66 -6.25
N PHE A 360 2.56 -33.81 -6.13
CA PHE A 360 1.95 -35.13 -6.30
C PHE A 360 0.81 -35.38 -5.30
N GLY A 361 1.01 -35.02 -4.02
CA GLY A 361 -0.02 -35.14 -2.98
C GLY A 361 -1.26 -34.29 -3.28
N LEU A 362 -1.07 -33.05 -3.72
CA LEU A 362 -2.18 -32.17 -4.10
C LEU A 362 -2.93 -32.70 -5.34
N GLY A 363 -2.20 -33.20 -6.34
CA GLY A 363 -2.78 -33.83 -7.53
C GLY A 363 -3.58 -35.10 -7.21
N ALA A 364 -3.09 -35.92 -6.28
CA ALA A 364 -3.78 -37.13 -5.83
C ALA A 364 -5.08 -36.80 -5.08
N ILE A 365 -5.08 -35.77 -4.21
CA ILE A 365 -6.27 -35.33 -3.48
C ILE A 365 -7.33 -34.77 -4.45
N ALA A 366 -6.92 -33.92 -5.39
CA ALA A 366 -7.83 -33.39 -6.41
C ALA A 366 -8.42 -34.51 -7.30
N GLY A 367 -7.60 -35.49 -7.69
CA GLY A 367 -8.02 -36.66 -8.45
C GLY A 367 -8.99 -37.56 -7.68
N ALA A 368 -8.74 -37.79 -6.39
CA ALA A 368 -9.61 -38.58 -5.52
C ALA A 368 -10.98 -37.90 -5.31
N PHE A 369 -11.00 -36.58 -5.17
CA PHE A 369 -12.24 -35.81 -5.07
C PHE A 369 -13.06 -35.90 -6.36
N GLY A 370 -12.43 -35.70 -7.53
CA GLY A 370 -13.08 -35.84 -8.83
C GLY A 370 -13.64 -37.26 -9.06
N ALA A 371 -12.86 -38.30 -8.76
CA ALA A 371 -13.31 -39.68 -8.86
C ALA A 371 -14.49 -39.97 -7.93
N THR A 372 -14.50 -39.41 -6.71
CA THR A 372 -15.61 -39.57 -5.76
C THR A 372 -16.90 -38.93 -6.27
N MET A 373 -16.84 -37.77 -6.93
CA MET A 373 -18.04 -37.13 -7.50
C MET A 373 -18.62 -37.92 -8.68
N VAL A 374 -17.76 -38.54 -9.51
CA VAL A 374 -18.19 -39.26 -10.73
C VAL A 374 -18.59 -40.72 -10.44
N TYR A 375 -18.10 -41.31 -9.35
CA TYR A 375 -18.28 -42.73 -9.02
C TYR A 375 -19.72 -43.26 -9.06
N PRO A 376 -20.76 -42.56 -8.58
CA PRO A 376 -22.14 -43.05 -8.67
C PRO A 376 -22.60 -43.32 -10.11
N ILE A 377 -22.12 -42.53 -11.06
CA ILE A 377 -22.44 -42.68 -12.49
C ILE A 377 -21.74 -43.93 -13.05
N ASP A 378 -20.47 -44.13 -12.69
CA ASP A 378 -19.69 -45.29 -13.12
C ASP A 378 -20.23 -46.61 -12.55
N LEU A 379 -20.72 -46.60 -11.30
CA LEU A 379 -21.33 -47.77 -10.68
C LEU A 379 -22.64 -48.18 -11.39
N VAL A 380 -23.48 -47.21 -11.77
CA VAL A 380 -24.70 -47.47 -12.54
C VAL A 380 -24.37 -48.04 -13.91
N LYS A 381 -23.37 -47.46 -14.60
CA LYS A 381 -22.91 -47.92 -15.91
C LYS A 381 -22.36 -49.35 -15.86
N THR A 382 -21.49 -49.65 -14.89
CA THR A 382 -20.88 -50.98 -14.74
C THR A 382 -21.90 -52.06 -14.38
N ARG A 383 -22.87 -51.78 -13.51
CA ARG A 383 -23.97 -52.74 -13.19
C ARG A 383 -24.88 -53.00 -14.39
N MET A 384 -25.14 -51.98 -15.22
CA MET A 384 -25.87 -52.17 -16.47
C MET A 384 -25.09 -53.00 -17.48
N GLN A 385 -23.79 -52.75 -17.64
CA GLN A 385 -22.92 -53.51 -18.55
C GLN A 385 -22.69 -54.96 -18.09
N ASN A 386 -22.67 -55.22 -16.78
CA ASN A 386 -22.46 -56.55 -16.20
C ASN A 386 -23.76 -57.33 -15.97
N GLN A 387 -24.91 -56.83 -16.45
CA GLN A 387 -26.18 -57.55 -16.36
C GLN A 387 -26.13 -58.78 -17.28
N ARG A 388 -25.97 -59.97 -16.68
CA ARG A 388 -26.04 -61.25 -17.40
C ARG A 388 -27.50 -61.67 -17.55
N VAL A 389 -27.91 -61.99 -18.78
CA VAL A 389 -29.26 -62.49 -19.08
C VAL A 389 -29.25 -64.00 -18.87
N THR A 390 -29.79 -64.48 -17.75
CA THR A 390 -29.91 -65.92 -17.44
C THR A 390 -31.15 -66.57 -18.08
N VAL A 391 -32.17 -65.80 -18.45
CA VAL A 391 -33.37 -66.25 -19.18
C VAL A 391 -33.66 -65.27 -20.31
N VAL A 392 -33.87 -65.77 -21.53
CA VAL A 392 -34.16 -64.96 -22.72
C VAL A 392 -35.44 -64.13 -22.47
N GLY A 393 -35.29 -62.83 -22.24
CA GLY A 393 -36.40 -61.88 -22.09
C GLY A 393 -36.46 -61.11 -20.76
N GLU A 394 -35.78 -61.55 -19.70
CA GLU A 394 -35.78 -60.83 -18.41
C GLU A 394 -34.58 -59.90 -18.28
N ARG A 395 -34.83 -58.58 -18.26
CA ARG A 395 -33.82 -57.55 -17.95
C ARG A 395 -33.98 -57.08 -16.51
N LEU A 396 -32.95 -57.23 -15.69
CA LEU A 396 -32.94 -56.82 -14.28
C LEU A 396 -33.12 -55.29 -14.12
N TYR A 397 -32.51 -54.51 -15.01
CA TYR A 397 -32.61 -53.05 -15.09
C TYR A 397 -33.15 -52.62 -16.46
N LEU A 398 -34.19 -51.77 -16.47
CA LEU A 398 -34.80 -51.27 -17.71
C LEU A 398 -33.99 -50.12 -18.32
N ASN A 399 -33.51 -49.19 -17.48
CA ASN A 399 -32.75 -47.99 -17.84
C ASN A 399 -31.79 -47.58 -16.71
N SER A 400 -30.82 -46.69 -16.96
CA SER A 400 -29.83 -46.23 -15.96
C SER A 400 -30.47 -45.62 -14.71
N ILE A 401 -31.59 -44.92 -14.87
CA ILE A 401 -32.35 -44.32 -13.77
C ILE A 401 -33.05 -45.39 -12.92
N ASP A 402 -33.54 -46.47 -13.55
CA ASP A 402 -34.15 -47.61 -12.85
C ASP A 402 -33.09 -48.40 -12.05
N CYS A 403 -31.90 -48.57 -12.62
CA CYS A 403 -30.74 -49.12 -11.91
C CYS A 403 -30.38 -48.27 -10.67
N ALA A 404 -30.20 -46.96 -10.81
CA ALA A 404 -29.88 -46.07 -9.69
C ALA A 404 -30.96 -46.11 -8.59
N LYS A 405 -32.26 -46.08 -8.95
CA LYS A 405 -33.37 -46.14 -7.99
C LYS A 405 -33.41 -47.47 -7.22
N LYS A 406 -33.21 -48.60 -7.91
CA LYS A 406 -33.18 -49.93 -7.28
C LYS A 406 -31.97 -50.09 -6.35
N VAL A 407 -30.80 -49.55 -6.72
CA VAL A 407 -29.61 -49.55 -5.86
C VAL A 407 -29.85 -48.74 -4.59
N ILE A 408 -30.40 -47.53 -4.69
CA ILE A 408 -30.70 -46.70 -3.52
C ILE A 408 -31.77 -47.36 -2.63
N LYS A 409 -32.80 -47.98 -3.21
CA LYS A 409 -33.88 -48.64 -2.45
C LYS A 409 -33.41 -49.89 -1.69
N ASN A 410 -32.52 -50.69 -2.29
CA ASN A 410 -32.12 -51.99 -1.74
C ASN A 410 -30.80 -51.93 -0.94
N GLU A 411 -29.88 -51.02 -1.27
CA GLU A 411 -28.55 -50.92 -0.66
C GLU A 411 -28.30 -49.57 0.04
N GLY A 412 -29.25 -48.64 -0.04
CA GLY A 412 -29.15 -47.30 0.52
C GLY A 412 -28.26 -46.37 -0.30
N PHE A 413 -28.14 -45.12 0.15
CA PHE A 413 -27.32 -44.09 -0.49
C PHE A 413 -25.82 -44.47 -0.52
N THR A 414 -25.34 -45.18 0.50
CA THR A 414 -23.98 -45.73 0.56
C THR A 414 -23.73 -46.85 -0.45
N GLY A 415 -24.77 -47.49 -0.98
CA GLY A 415 -24.68 -48.51 -2.03
C GLY A 415 -24.12 -47.96 -3.34
N LEU A 416 -24.33 -46.66 -3.63
CA LEU A 416 -23.75 -45.99 -4.81
C LEU A 416 -22.23 -45.79 -4.72
N TYR A 417 -21.63 -45.98 -3.55
CA TYR A 417 -20.20 -45.82 -3.29
C TYR A 417 -19.51 -47.14 -2.92
N ARG A 418 -20.22 -48.27 -2.94
CA ARG A 418 -19.66 -49.60 -2.68
C ARG A 418 -18.72 -50.04 -3.81
N GLY A 419 -17.42 -49.87 -3.56
CA GLY A 419 -16.33 -50.16 -4.50
C GLY A 419 -15.46 -48.94 -4.84
N LEU A 420 -15.74 -47.77 -4.25
CA LEU A 420 -14.94 -46.55 -4.43
C LEU A 420 -13.48 -46.75 -3.98
N GLY A 421 -13.24 -47.47 -2.88
CA GLY A 421 -11.90 -47.75 -2.36
C GLY A 421 -10.99 -48.43 -3.40
N PRO A 422 -11.36 -49.59 -3.96
CA PRO A 422 -10.62 -50.24 -5.04
C PRO A 422 -10.38 -49.34 -6.26
N GLN A 423 -11.37 -48.53 -6.65
CA GLN A 423 -11.24 -47.58 -7.76
C GLN A 423 -10.21 -46.48 -7.46
N LEU A 424 -10.23 -45.91 -6.26
CA LEU A 424 -9.28 -44.88 -5.83
C LEU A 424 -7.85 -45.43 -5.75
N VAL A 425 -7.69 -46.68 -5.29
CA VAL A 425 -6.38 -47.35 -5.22
C VAL A 425 -5.80 -47.61 -6.61
N GLY A 426 -6.63 -47.92 -7.61
CA GLY A 426 -6.18 -48.11 -9.00
C GLY A 426 -5.91 -46.80 -9.74
N VAL A 427 -6.77 -45.79 -9.54
CA VAL A 427 -6.72 -44.53 -10.31
C VAL A 427 -5.70 -43.55 -9.74
N ALA A 428 -5.43 -43.55 -8.43
CA ALA A 428 -4.50 -42.60 -7.83
C ALA A 428 -3.06 -42.73 -8.36
N PRO A 429 -2.46 -43.93 -8.47
CA PRO A 429 -1.12 -44.08 -9.06
C PRO A 429 -1.10 -43.69 -10.54
N GLU A 430 -2.14 -44.07 -11.30
CA GLU A 430 -2.29 -43.74 -12.73
C GLU A 430 -2.25 -42.23 -12.96
N LYS A 431 -3.10 -41.48 -12.25
CA LYS A 431 -3.19 -40.02 -12.42
C LYS A 431 -1.95 -39.30 -11.93
N ALA A 432 -1.35 -39.79 -10.84
CA ALA A 432 -0.22 -39.13 -10.24
C ALA A 432 1.07 -39.29 -11.07
N ILE A 433 1.29 -40.45 -11.69
CA ILE A 433 2.39 -40.65 -12.67
C ILE A 433 2.18 -39.76 -13.90
N LYS A 434 0.95 -39.75 -14.46
CA LYS A 434 0.63 -38.93 -15.64
C LYS A 434 0.91 -37.45 -15.41
N LEU A 435 0.40 -36.89 -14.31
CA LEU A 435 0.57 -35.47 -13.99
C LEU A 435 2.04 -35.13 -13.71
N THR A 436 2.75 -35.98 -12.98
CA THR A 436 4.18 -35.76 -12.66
C THR A 436 5.05 -35.73 -13.92
N VAL A 437 4.87 -36.68 -14.84
CA VAL A 437 5.62 -36.74 -16.10
C VAL A 437 5.26 -35.56 -17.00
N ASN A 438 3.99 -35.19 -17.05
CA ASN A 438 3.53 -34.04 -17.82
C ASN A 438 4.15 -32.73 -17.31
N ASP A 439 4.19 -32.54 -16.00
CA ASP A 439 4.76 -31.35 -15.36
C ASP A 439 6.28 -31.27 -15.56
N ILE A 440 7.01 -32.38 -15.47
CA ILE A 440 8.47 -32.42 -15.69
C ILE A 440 8.80 -31.96 -17.12
N ILE A 441 8.11 -32.51 -18.12
CA ILE A 441 8.39 -32.21 -19.53
C ILE A 441 7.95 -30.77 -19.86
N ARG A 442 6.80 -30.34 -19.35
CA ARG A 442 6.32 -28.96 -19.53
C ARG A 442 7.24 -27.95 -18.87
N ASN A 443 7.83 -28.26 -17.71
CA ASN A 443 8.80 -27.40 -17.04
C ASN A 443 10.11 -27.29 -17.81
N TYR A 444 10.55 -28.38 -18.47
CA TYR A 444 11.74 -28.36 -19.32
C TYR A 444 11.54 -27.58 -20.63
N ALA A 445 10.31 -27.54 -21.14
CA ALA A 445 9.93 -26.83 -22.36
C ALA A 445 9.47 -25.37 -22.14
N LYS A 446 9.59 -24.83 -20.92
CA LYS A 446 9.30 -23.42 -20.65
C LYS A 446 10.34 -22.53 -21.33
N GLY A 447 9.90 -21.66 -22.23
CA GLY A 447 10.76 -20.68 -22.92
C GLY A 447 11.06 -21.00 -24.39
N THR A 448 10.56 -22.12 -24.92
CA THR A 448 10.74 -22.49 -26.35
C THR A 448 9.59 -22.04 -27.25
N GLY A 449 8.66 -21.22 -26.75
CA GLY A 449 7.55 -20.66 -27.51
C GLY A 449 8.00 -19.56 -28.49
N PRO A 450 7.26 -19.33 -29.61
CA PRO A 450 7.61 -18.33 -30.62
C PRO A 450 7.78 -16.89 -30.07
N ASP A 451 7.15 -16.56 -28.93
CA ASP A 451 7.22 -15.24 -28.29
C ASP A 451 8.00 -15.23 -26.96
N GLY A 452 8.75 -16.30 -26.63
CA GLY A 452 9.48 -16.43 -25.37
C GLY A 452 8.60 -16.53 -24.10
N LYS A 453 7.27 -16.41 -24.24
CA LYS A 453 6.28 -16.55 -23.17
C LYS A 453 5.32 -17.69 -23.48
N GLY A 454 5.77 -18.93 -23.27
CA GLY A 454 4.93 -20.12 -23.42
C GLY A 454 5.69 -21.40 -23.78
N ILE A 455 4.95 -22.51 -23.84
CA ILE A 455 5.42 -23.81 -24.35
C ILE A 455 4.99 -23.89 -25.82
N SER A 456 5.87 -24.32 -26.72
CA SER A 456 5.47 -24.48 -28.13
C SER A 456 4.61 -25.73 -28.33
N VAL A 457 3.69 -25.67 -29.30
CA VAL A 457 2.73 -26.74 -29.60
C VAL A 457 3.38 -28.13 -29.80
N PRO A 458 4.57 -28.26 -30.45
CA PRO A 458 5.27 -29.55 -30.53
C PRO A 458 5.68 -30.12 -29.16
N TRP A 459 6.11 -29.26 -28.24
CA TRP A 459 6.48 -29.66 -26.89
C TRP A 459 5.28 -30.03 -26.02
N GLU A 460 4.12 -29.41 -26.26
CA GLU A 460 2.88 -29.85 -25.61
C GLU A 460 2.45 -31.25 -26.07
N LEU A 461 2.60 -31.54 -27.37
CA LEU A 461 2.29 -32.85 -27.93
C LEU A 461 3.22 -33.93 -27.35
N ILE A 462 4.52 -33.63 -27.23
CA ILE A 462 5.50 -34.53 -26.61
C ILE A 462 5.16 -34.74 -25.14
N ALA A 463 4.93 -33.67 -24.36
CA ALA A 463 4.56 -33.78 -22.94
C ALA A 463 3.30 -34.63 -22.72
N GLY A 464 2.29 -34.48 -23.59
CA GLY A 464 1.09 -35.30 -23.58
C GLY A 464 1.36 -36.77 -23.94
N GLY A 465 2.12 -37.00 -25.01
CA GLY A 465 2.46 -38.33 -25.52
C GLY A 465 3.32 -39.14 -24.56
N THR A 466 4.38 -38.55 -23.99
CA THR A 466 5.27 -39.24 -23.05
C THR A 466 4.58 -39.49 -21.71
N ALA A 467 3.76 -38.56 -21.21
CA ALA A 467 2.97 -38.77 -20.00
C ALA A 467 1.95 -39.92 -20.18
N GLY A 468 1.29 -40.01 -21.33
CA GLY A 468 0.42 -41.12 -21.67
C GLY A 468 1.16 -42.46 -21.83
N GLY A 469 2.34 -42.45 -22.46
CA GLY A 469 3.18 -43.65 -22.63
C GLY A 469 3.70 -44.20 -21.31
N CYS A 470 4.24 -43.34 -20.45
CA CYS A 470 4.71 -43.72 -19.11
C CYS A 470 3.56 -44.24 -18.25
N GLN A 471 2.39 -43.61 -18.31
CA GLN A 471 1.21 -44.11 -17.62
C GLN A 471 0.93 -45.58 -17.99
N VAL A 472 0.84 -45.89 -19.29
CA VAL A 472 0.50 -47.25 -19.76
C VAL A 472 1.53 -48.30 -19.36
N ILE A 473 2.82 -47.96 -19.30
CA ILE A 473 3.90 -48.88 -18.90
C ILE A 473 3.82 -49.26 -17.42
N PHE A 474 3.39 -48.34 -16.56
CA PHE A 474 3.32 -48.58 -15.11
C PHE A 474 1.96 -49.09 -14.63
N THR A 475 0.90 -48.95 -15.43
CA THR A 475 -0.46 -49.37 -15.07
C THR A 475 -0.97 -50.60 -15.82
N LYS A 476 -0.16 -51.21 -16.70
CA LYS A 476 -0.38 -52.55 -17.26
C LYS A 476 0.59 -53.53 -16.61
#